data_AF-A0AAV5UI12-F1
#
_entry.id   AF-A0AAV5UI12-F1
#
_cell.length_a   1.000
_cell.length_b   1.000
_cell.length_c   1.000
_cell.angle_alpha   90.00
_cell.angle_beta   90.00
_cell.angle_gamma   90.00
#
_symmetry.space_group_name_H-M   'P 1'
#
loop_
_entity.id
_entity.type
_entity.pdbx_description
1 polymer ?
#
loop_
_entity_poly.entity_id
_entity_poly.type
_entity_poly.pdbx_seq_one_letter_code
_entity_poly.pdbx_strand_id
1 'polypeptide(L)'
;QILPCLRGYDQLPNGLKFGENEEGFKYRGASAAESASIQAIDAFLNVKFNAAQKGFIHHIRDFMPSGHRRFIEYIEVCFLLSYFLYLKYSQLCLNLVSI
;
A
#
# COMPACT_ATOMS: atom_id res chain seq x y z
N GLN A 1 -19.76 5.48 -17.13
CA GLN A 1 -19.15 6.57 -16.33
C GLN A 1 -19.00 6.06 -14.90
N ILE A 2 -17.80 5.68 -14.45
CA ILE A 2 -17.58 5.12 -13.09
C ILE A 2 -16.67 6.05 -12.27
N LEU A 3 -15.68 6.69 -12.90
CA LEU A 3 -14.73 7.56 -12.21
C LEU A 3 -15.36 8.65 -11.30
N PRO A 4 -16.50 9.27 -11.62
CA PRO A 4 -17.12 10.28 -10.74
C PRO A 4 -17.50 9.74 -9.36
N CYS A 5 -17.91 8.47 -9.23
CA CYS A 5 -18.32 7.89 -7.94
C CYS A 5 -17.16 7.39 -7.08
N LEU A 6 -15.94 7.35 -7.62
CA LEU A 6 -14.72 6.99 -6.89
C LEU A 6 -13.96 8.23 -6.36
N ARG A 7 -14.39 9.44 -6.70
CA ARG A 7 -13.76 10.68 -6.21
C ARG A 7 -14.09 10.89 -4.74
N GLY A 8 -13.08 11.38 -4.00
CA GLY A 8 -13.23 11.78 -2.61
C GLY A 8 -13.90 13.13 -2.44
N TYR A 9 -14.09 13.49 -1.17
CA TYR A 9 -14.63 14.76 -0.71
C TYR A 9 -13.52 15.70 -0.22
N ASP A 10 -12.26 15.31 -0.34
CA ASP A 10 -11.07 16.09 0.03
C ASP A 10 -10.96 17.40 -0.75
N GLN A 11 -11.49 17.44 -1.96
CA GLN A 11 -11.53 18.62 -2.83
C GLN A 11 -12.70 19.57 -2.51
N LEU A 12 -13.66 19.16 -1.68
CA LEU A 12 -14.75 20.03 -1.28
C LEU A 12 -14.25 21.04 -0.23
N PRO A 13 -14.58 22.34 -0.34
CA PRO A 13 -14.08 23.37 0.58
C PRO A 13 -14.27 23.00 2.05
N ASN A 14 -15.47 22.49 2.37
CA ASN A 14 -15.89 22.14 3.73
C ASN A 14 -15.99 20.62 3.96
N GLY A 15 -15.50 19.77 3.04
CA GLY A 15 -15.66 18.32 3.15
C GLY A 15 -17.13 17.85 3.07
N LEU A 16 -17.38 16.62 3.53
CA LEU A 16 -18.71 16.02 3.61
C LEU A 16 -19.18 15.89 5.05
N LYS A 17 -20.37 16.40 5.36
CA LYS A 17 -20.99 16.29 6.68
C LYS A 17 -21.73 14.97 6.81
N PHE A 18 -21.49 14.27 7.92
CA PHE A 18 -22.18 13.02 8.26
C PHE A 18 -23.00 13.24 9.53
N GLY A 19 -24.34 13.11 9.43
CA GLY A 19 -25.25 13.28 10.55
C GLY A 19 -25.28 14.71 11.09
N GLU A 20 -25.26 14.85 12.41
CA GLU A 20 -25.31 16.14 13.12
C GLU A 20 -23.94 16.78 13.32
N ASN A 21 -22.87 16.21 12.73
CA ASN A 21 -21.54 16.80 12.84
C ASN A 21 -21.49 18.18 12.18
N GLU A 22 -21.07 19.19 12.95
CA GLU A 22 -20.94 20.56 12.45
C GLU A 22 -19.78 20.71 11.45
N GLU A 23 -18.71 19.94 11.66
CA GLU A 23 -17.54 19.88 10.80
C GLU A 23 -17.69 18.81 9.70
N GLY A 24 -17.25 19.14 8.49
CA GLY A 24 -17.26 18.20 7.38
C GLY A 24 -15.93 17.45 7.25
N PHE A 25 -16.01 16.16 6.98
CA PHE A 25 -14.87 15.27 6.84
C PHE A 25 -14.29 15.32 5.43
N LYS A 26 -12.96 15.34 5.34
CA LYS A 26 -12.23 15.30 4.08
C LYS A 26 -11.61 13.93 3.89
N TYR A 27 -12.26 13.09 3.08
CA TYR A 27 -11.74 11.78 2.69
C TYR A 27 -11.36 11.78 1.23
N ARG A 28 -10.22 11.16 0.91
CA ARG A 28 -9.79 10.94 -0.47
C ARG A 28 -10.63 9.86 -1.14
N GLY A 29 -10.60 9.89 -2.46
CA GLY A 29 -11.24 8.86 -3.27
C GLY A 29 -10.48 7.54 -3.20
N ALA A 30 -11.20 6.44 -3.36
CA ALA A 30 -10.61 5.12 -3.38
C ALA A 30 -9.62 4.98 -4.53
N SER A 31 -8.49 4.32 -4.27
CA SER A 31 -7.46 4.09 -5.28
C SER A 31 -6.87 2.68 -5.14
N ALA A 32 -6.23 2.19 -6.21
CA ALA A 32 -5.56 0.89 -6.16
C ALA A 32 -4.46 0.80 -5.08
N ALA A 33 -3.95 1.94 -4.59
CA ALA A 33 -3.00 1.97 -3.49
C ALA A 33 -3.58 1.41 -2.17
N GLU A 34 -4.90 1.41 -2.01
CA GLU A 34 -5.62 0.79 -0.87
C GLU A 34 -5.67 -0.74 -0.97
N SER A 35 -5.17 -1.34 -2.06
CA SER A 35 -5.07 -2.78 -2.21
C SER A 35 -3.99 -3.34 -1.29
N ALA A 36 -4.44 -4.11 -0.30
CA ALA A 36 -3.54 -4.82 0.61
C ALA A 36 -2.63 -5.82 -0.12
N SER A 37 -3.14 -6.45 -1.18
CA SER A 37 -2.38 -7.41 -1.99
C SER A 37 -1.19 -6.75 -2.68
N ILE A 38 -1.38 -5.55 -3.24
CA ILE A 38 -0.31 -4.80 -3.92
C ILE A 38 0.75 -4.39 -2.90
N GLN A 39 0.34 -3.79 -1.78
CA GLN A 39 1.28 -3.38 -0.73
C GLN A 39 2.00 -4.56 -0.08
N ALA A 40 1.36 -5.73 0.06
CA ALA A 40 2.00 -6.94 0.56
C ALA A 40 3.07 -7.46 -0.39
N ILE A 41 2.84 -7.39 -1.71
CA ILE A 41 3.85 -7.74 -2.72
C ILE A 41 5.01 -6.75 -2.69
N ASP A 42 4.74 -5.44 -2.59
CA ASP A 42 5.78 -4.42 -2.47
C ASP A 42 6.64 -4.64 -1.22
N ALA A 43 6.00 -4.94 -0.09
CA ALA A 43 6.68 -5.29 1.16
C ALA A 43 7.54 -6.56 1.01
N PHE A 44 6.99 -7.59 0.37
CA PHE A 44 7.66 -8.88 0.14
C PHE A 44 8.90 -8.74 -0.74
N LEU A 45 8.80 -7.94 -1.80
CA LEU A 45 9.90 -7.61 -2.71
C LEU A 45 10.86 -6.55 -2.15
N ASN A 46 10.57 -6.01 -0.96
CA ASN A 46 11.35 -4.96 -0.31
C ASN A 46 11.53 -3.71 -1.20
N VAL A 47 10.46 -3.31 -1.88
CA VAL A 47 10.44 -2.12 -2.76
C VAL A 47 10.79 -0.87 -1.95
N LYS A 48 11.71 -0.05 -2.47
CA LYS A 48 12.16 1.17 -1.81
C LYS A 48 11.36 2.37 -2.29
N PHE A 49 10.69 3.03 -1.36
CA PHE A 49 9.97 4.28 -1.59
C PHE A 49 10.77 5.45 -1.04
N ASN A 50 10.68 6.61 -1.70
CA ASN A 50 11.19 7.86 -1.13
C ASN A 50 10.32 8.31 0.06
N ALA A 51 10.77 9.31 0.83
CA ALA A 51 10.08 9.75 2.04
C ALA A 51 8.63 10.19 1.80
N ALA A 52 8.36 10.91 0.70
CA ALA A 52 7.03 11.39 0.35
C ALA A 52 6.09 10.23 -0.03
N GLN A 53 6.58 9.29 -0.84
CA GLN A 53 5.84 8.08 -1.20
C GLN A 53 5.55 7.20 0.01
N LYS A 54 6.54 7.06 0.91
CA LYS A 54 6.39 6.26 2.14
C LYS A 54 5.31 6.85 3.05
N GLY A 55 5.29 8.16 3.24
CA GLY A 55 4.23 8.84 4.00
C GLY A 55 2.84 8.61 3.40
N PHE A 56 2.73 8.70 2.07
CA PHE A 56 1.48 8.41 1.36
C PHE A 56 1.03 6.95 1.51
N ILE A 57 1.93 5.98 1.28
CA ILE A 57 1.61 4.54 1.38
C ILE A 57 1.16 4.17 2.79
N HIS A 58 1.83 4.68 3.84
CA HIS A 58 1.42 4.43 5.21
C HIS A 58 0.06 5.06 5.53
N HIS A 59 -0.19 6.29 5.09
CA HIS A 59 -1.50 6.93 5.27
C HIS A 59 -2.63 6.13 4.60
N ILE A 60 -2.37 5.55 3.43
CA ILE A 60 -3.36 4.71 2.73
C ILE A 60 -3.70 3.44 3.52
N ARG A 61 -2.80 2.94 4.38
CA ARG A 61 -3.11 1.79 5.24
C ARG A 61 -4.19 2.11 6.27
N ASP A 62 -4.43 3.38 6.59
CA ASP A 62 -5.50 3.79 7.51
C ASP A 62 -6.88 3.38 6.99
N PHE A 63 -7.03 3.29 5.65
CA PHE A 63 -8.25 2.87 4.96
C PHE A 63 -8.36 1.34 4.81
N MET A 64 -7.35 0.57 5.24
CA MET A 64 -7.37 -0.89 5.20
C MET A 64 -7.92 -1.48 6.51
N PRO A 65 -8.57 -2.65 6.46
CA PRO A 65 -8.85 -3.45 7.66
C PRO A 65 -7.58 -3.72 8.47
N SER A 66 -7.70 -3.70 9.80
CA SER A 66 -6.57 -3.85 10.72
C SER A 66 -5.75 -5.13 10.50
N GLY A 67 -6.43 -6.25 10.18
CA GLY A 67 -5.75 -7.51 9.86
C GLY A 67 -4.87 -7.44 8.60
N HIS A 68 -5.31 -6.72 7.57
CA HIS A 68 -4.54 -6.53 6.34
C HIS A 68 -3.31 -5.64 6.58
N ARG A 69 -3.50 -4.55 7.33
CA ARG A 69 -2.40 -3.66 7.72
C ARG A 69 -1.31 -4.42 8.48
N ARG A 70 -1.70 -5.17 9.51
CA ARG A 70 -0.78 -5.95 10.34
C ARG A 70 -0.06 -7.04 9.55
N PHE A 71 -0.72 -7.64 8.57
CA PHE A 71 -0.11 -8.62 7.67
C PHE A 71 1.01 -7.98 6.82
N ILE A 72 0.78 -6.80 6.26
CA ILE A 72 1.80 -6.08 5.48
C ILE A 72 2.99 -5.71 6.37
N GLU A 73 2.72 -5.15 7.57
CA GLU A 73 3.77 -4.81 8.53
C GLU A 73 4.61 -6.02 8.94
N TYR A 74 3.98 -7.19 9.11
CA TYR A 74 4.66 -8.45 9.37
C TYR A 74 5.60 -8.86 8.21
N ILE A 75 5.15 -8.72 6.96
CA ILE A 75 5.99 -9.00 5.80
C ILE A 75 7.21 -8.06 5.75
N GLU A 76 7.01 -6.77 6.04
CA GLU A 76 8.08 -5.76 6.02
C GLU A 76 9.21 -6.08 7.02
N VAL A 77 8.88 -6.67 8.18
CA VAL A 77 9.90 -7.10 9.17
C VAL A 77 10.46 -8.50 8.90
N CYS A 78 9.80 -9.31 8.08
CA CYS A 78 10.26 -10.65 7.72
C CYS A 78 11.37 -10.60 6.65
N PHE A 79 12.59 -10.22 7.06
CA PHE A 79 13.79 -10.18 6.22
C PHE A 79 14.17 -11.51 5.56
N LEU A 80 13.72 -12.64 6.11
CA LEU A 80 14.07 -13.97 5.61
C LEU A 80 13.53 -14.25 4.21
N LEU A 81 12.37 -13.69 3.83
CA LEU A 81 11.75 -13.97 2.53
C LEU A 81 12.49 -13.29 1.36
N SER A 82 12.87 -12.02 1.53
CA SER A 82 13.67 -11.30 0.52
C SER A 82 15.08 -11.88 0.40
N TYR A 83 15.70 -12.29 1.51
CA TYR A 83 16.99 -12.97 1.51
C TYR A 83 16.94 -14.34 0.82
N PHE A 84 15.88 -15.13 1.08
CA PHE A 84 15.71 -16.45 0.46
C PHE A 84 15.50 -16.34 -1.06
N LEU A 85 14.74 -15.34 -1.52
CA LEU A 85 14.60 -15.04 -2.96
C LEU A 85 15.93 -14.62 -3.58
N TYR A 86 16.69 -13.74 -2.92
CA TYR A 86 18.00 -13.33 -3.40
C TYR A 86 18.94 -14.52 -3.60
N LEU A 87 19.01 -15.43 -2.62
CA LEU A 87 19.82 -16.66 -2.73
C LEU A 87 19.32 -17.56 -3.86
N LYS A 88 18.00 -17.79 -3.96
CA LYS A 88 17.42 -18.67 -4.98
C LYS A 88 17.59 -18.10 -6.39
N TYR A 89 17.43 -16.79 -6.58
CA TYR A 89 17.65 -16.12 -7.85
C TYR A 89 19.14 -16.09 -8.23
N SER A 90 20.04 -15.80 -7.29
CA SER A 90 21.48 -15.86 -7.55
C SER A 90 21.90 -17.24 -8.04
N GLN A 91 21.36 -18.30 -7.43
CA GLN A 91 21.64 -19.68 -7.81
C GLN A 91 21.00 -20.05 -9.16
N LEU A 92 19.80 -19.55 -9.46
CA LEU A 92 19.17 -19.71 -10.78
C LEU A 92 19.96 -18.99 -11.89
N CYS A 93 20.44 -17.77 -11.62
CA CYS A 93 21.27 -17.00 -12.54
C CYS A 93 22.61 -17.68 -12.80
N LEU A 94 23.26 -18.24 -11.77
CA LEU A 94 24.49 -19.02 -11.92
C LEU A 94 24.27 -20.27 -12.78
N ASN A 95 23.13 -20.94 -12.62
CA ASN A 95 22.79 -22.14 -13.40
C ASN A 95 22.43 -21.82 -14.86
N LEU A 96 21.91 -20.62 -15.16
CA LEU A 96 21.61 -20.17 -16.52
C LEU A 96 22.86 -19.68 -17.29
N VAL A 97 23.90 -19.21 -16.59
CA VAL A 97 25.17 -18.79 -17.21
C VAL A 97 26.14 -19.96 -17.45
N SER A 98 25.88 -21.12 -16.81
CA SER A 98 26.73 -22.32 -16.93
C SER A 98 26.25 -23.33 -17.99
N ILE A 99 25.31 -22.95 -18.87
CA ILE A 99 24.81 -23.71 -20.03
C ILE A 99 25.31 -23.02 -21.30
#